data_AF-A0A9E0HDU2-F1
#
_entry.id   AF-A0A9E0HDU2-F1
#
_cell.length_a   1.000
_cell.length_b   1.000
_cell.length_c   1.000
_cell.angle_alpha   90.00
_cell.angle_beta   90.00
_cell.angle_gamma   90.00
#
_symmetry.space_group_name_H-M   'P 1'
#
loop_
_entity.id
_entity.type
_entity.pdbx_description
1 polymer ?
#
loop_
_entity_poly.entity_id
_entity_poly.type
_entity_poly.pdbx_seq_one_letter_code
_entity_poly.pdbx_strand_id
1 'polypeptide(L)'
;MGYAFDLADDERRELLRIARATLREWVDSGRIPPGKPHRAALVAPATVTVTVDGIAAASAEPRPLYRAIQEAVVHAAGQRQPPLDYDEAETIAIAIEVDGDAGPQVFADRPRAT
;
A
#
# COMPACT_ATOMS: atom_id res chain seq x y z
N MET A 1 -19.29 -3.74 2.99
CA MET A 1 -19.01 -5.09 2.43
C MET A 1 -17.52 -5.21 2.48
N GLY A 2 -17.00 -6.17 3.23
CA GLY A 2 -15.57 -6.38 3.35
C GLY A 2 -15.01 -7.01 2.08
N TYR A 3 -13.70 -7.11 2.03
CA TYR A 3 -13.00 -7.72 0.91
C TYR A 3 -13.14 -9.25 0.94
N ALA A 4 -13.59 -9.84 -0.17
CA ALA A 4 -14.01 -11.24 -0.23
C ALA A 4 -12.90 -12.25 -0.57
N PHE A 5 -11.70 -11.80 -0.96
CA PHE A 5 -10.60 -12.70 -1.34
C PHE A 5 -9.67 -12.95 -0.16
N ASP A 6 -9.21 -14.18 0.01
CA ASP A 6 -8.04 -14.50 0.83
C ASP A 6 -6.79 -14.33 -0.03
N LEU A 7 -5.95 -13.34 0.28
CA LEU A 7 -4.80 -12.99 -0.54
C LEU A 7 -3.71 -14.05 -0.42
N ALA A 8 -3.30 -14.61 -1.55
CA ALA A 8 -2.15 -15.51 -1.61
C ALA A 8 -0.82 -14.77 -1.35
N ASP A 9 0.23 -15.51 -0.98
CA ASP A 9 1.54 -14.92 -0.67
C ASP A 9 2.14 -14.09 -1.82
N ASP A 10 1.93 -14.52 -3.06
CA ASP A 10 2.41 -13.79 -4.24
C ASP A 10 1.60 -12.53 -4.52
N GLU A 11 0.29 -12.54 -4.22
CA GLU A 11 -0.58 -11.36 -4.25
C GLU A 11 -0.17 -10.34 -3.19
N ARG A 12 0.09 -10.78 -1.95
CA ARG A 12 0.60 -9.92 -0.87
C ARG A 12 1.93 -9.27 -1.27
N ARG A 13 2.85 -10.05 -1.85
CA ARG A 13 4.13 -9.54 -2.38
C ARG A 13 3.92 -8.54 -3.52
N GLU A 14 2.98 -8.78 -4.42
CA GLU A 14 2.65 -7.86 -5.51
C GLU A 14 2.10 -6.53 -4.97
N LEU A 15 1.22 -6.57 -3.97
CA LEU A 15 0.69 -5.37 -3.31
C LEU A 15 1.79 -4.57 -2.59
N LEU A 16 2.73 -5.23 -1.91
CA LEU A 16 3.89 -4.54 -1.32
C LEU A 16 4.78 -3.89 -2.39
N ARG A 17 4.99 -4.55 -3.54
CA ARG A 17 5.72 -3.95 -4.66
C ARG A 17 5.00 -2.72 -5.21
N ILE A 18 3.68 -2.77 -5.34
CA ILE A 18 2.85 -1.63 -5.79
C ILE A 18 2.99 -0.47 -4.80
N ALA A 19 2.92 -0.75 -3.50
CA ALA A 19 3.09 0.26 -2.46
C ALA A 19 4.47 0.92 -2.52
N ARG A 20 5.54 0.11 -2.60
CA ARG A 20 6.92 0.60 -2.72
C ARG A 20 7.13 1.43 -3.99
N ALA A 21 6.69 0.93 -5.14
CA ALA A 21 6.83 1.64 -6.41
C ALA A 21 6.09 2.97 -6.39
N THR A 22 4.93 3.02 -5.71
CA THR A 22 4.15 4.24 -5.55
C THR A 22 4.83 5.24 -4.64
N LEU A 23 5.40 4.77 -3.52
CA LEU A 23 6.15 5.63 -2.62
C LEU A 23 7.35 6.28 -3.34
N ARG A 24 8.12 5.47 -4.08
CA ARG A 24 9.29 5.94 -4.85
C ARG A 24 8.91 6.97 -5.91
N GLU A 25 7.93 6.67 -6.75
CA GLU A 25 7.48 7.59 -7.81
C GLU A 25 6.90 8.88 -7.21
N TRP A 26 6.19 8.79 -6.09
CA TRP A 26 5.62 9.97 -5.45
C TRP A 26 6.70 10.86 -4.82
N VAL A 27 7.71 10.29 -4.18
CA VAL A 27 8.85 11.05 -3.65
C VAL A 27 9.66 11.69 -4.77
N ASP A 28 9.86 10.97 -5.89
CA ASP A 28 10.64 11.46 -7.04
C ASP A 28 9.92 12.54 -7.85
N SER A 29 8.64 12.33 -8.18
CA SER A 29 7.92 13.18 -9.15
C SER A 29 6.60 13.79 -8.63
N GLY A 30 6.17 13.44 -7.42
CA GLY A 30 4.88 13.86 -6.85
C GLY A 30 3.68 13.14 -7.47
N ARG A 31 3.89 12.09 -8.28
CA ARG A 31 2.82 11.39 -9.02
C ARG A 31 2.59 9.98 -8.49
N ILE A 32 1.41 9.45 -8.79
CA ILE A 32 1.10 8.02 -8.59
C ILE A 32 1.40 7.29 -9.90
N PRO A 33 2.17 6.18 -9.89
CA PRO A 33 2.56 5.49 -11.10
C PRO A 33 1.34 4.91 -11.82
N PRO A 34 1.29 5.00 -13.17
CA PRO A 34 0.21 4.41 -13.95
C PRO A 34 0.36 2.88 -13.98
N GLY A 35 -0.76 2.17 -13.99
CA GLY A 35 -0.76 0.72 -14.10
C GLY A 35 -1.98 0.09 -13.44
N LYS A 36 -2.40 -1.04 -13.99
CA LYS A 36 -3.48 -1.86 -13.42
C LYS A 36 -3.05 -3.32 -13.41
N PRO A 37 -3.04 -4.00 -12.26
CA PRO A 37 -2.81 -5.44 -12.21
C PRO A 37 -3.97 -6.20 -12.86
N HIS A 38 -3.71 -7.39 -13.38
CA HIS A 38 -4.72 -8.21 -14.04
C HIS A 38 -5.48 -9.14 -13.08
N ARG A 39 -4.92 -9.42 -11.90
CA ARG A 39 -5.49 -10.35 -10.93
C ARG A 39 -6.81 -9.83 -10.37
N ALA A 40 -7.82 -10.69 -10.34
CA ALA A 40 -9.16 -10.35 -9.86
C ALA A 40 -9.15 -9.84 -8.41
N ALA A 41 -8.38 -10.48 -7.53
CA ALA A 41 -8.20 -10.07 -6.16
C ALA A 41 -7.72 -8.61 -6.06
N LEU A 42 -6.70 -8.22 -6.83
CA LEU A 42 -6.08 -6.89 -6.72
C LEU A 42 -6.95 -5.77 -7.29
N VAL A 43 -7.92 -6.08 -8.16
CA VAL A 43 -8.84 -5.10 -8.75
C VAL A 43 -10.21 -5.07 -8.09
N ALA A 44 -10.48 -6.02 -7.18
CA ALA A 44 -11.73 -6.04 -6.44
C ALA A 44 -11.80 -4.85 -5.46
N PRO A 45 -13.01 -4.31 -5.20
CA PRO A 45 -13.19 -3.22 -4.25
C PRO A 45 -12.78 -3.62 -2.84
N ALA A 46 -11.98 -2.79 -2.18
CA ALA A 46 -11.52 -2.97 -0.81
C ALA A 46 -11.31 -1.64 -0.11
N THR A 47 -11.43 -1.63 1.22
CA THR A 47 -10.88 -0.60 2.09
C THR A 47 -9.58 -1.12 2.71
N VAL A 48 -8.60 -0.23 2.86
CA VAL A 48 -7.28 -0.56 3.39
C VAL A 48 -6.81 0.48 4.38
N THR A 49 -5.97 0.06 5.32
CA THR A 49 -5.08 0.93 6.09
C THR A 49 -3.65 0.63 5.67
N VAL A 50 -2.90 1.67 5.31
CA VAL A 50 -1.47 1.56 5.03
C VAL A 50 -0.71 2.33 6.10
N THR A 51 0.35 1.72 6.61
CA THR A 51 1.29 2.37 7.53
C THR A 51 2.64 2.55 6.85
N VAL A 52 3.09 3.79 6.73
CA VAL A 52 4.43 4.15 6.26
C VAL A 52 5.14 4.84 7.43
N ASP A 53 6.24 4.26 7.91
CA ASP A 53 6.99 4.81 9.06
C ASP A 53 6.17 5.07 10.33
N GLY A 54 5.25 4.17 10.66
CA GLY A 54 4.36 4.34 11.80
C GLY A 54 3.24 5.37 11.59
N ILE A 55 3.18 6.06 10.46
CA ILE A 55 2.07 6.93 10.07
C ILE A 55 1.04 6.10 9.31
N ALA A 56 -0.16 5.96 9.88
CA ALA A 56 -1.26 5.22 9.28
C ALA A 56 -2.20 6.13 8.49
N ALA A 57 -2.60 5.68 7.30
CA ALA A 57 -3.65 6.30 6.51
C ALA A 57 -4.62 5.23 6.00
N ALA A 58 -5.92 5.47 6.22
CA ALA A 58 -6.98 4.62 5.71
C ALA A 58 -7.56 5.17 4.40
N SER A 59 -7.98 4.28 3.50
CA SER A 59 -8.82 4.64 2.36
C SER A 59 -10.20 5.10 2.84
N ALA A 60 -10.71 6.22 2.32
CA ALA A 60 -11.99 6.77 2.74
C ALA A 60 -13.21 5.92 2.31
N GLU A 61 -13.10 5.22 1.18
CA GLU A 61 -14.18 4.43 0.58
C GLU A 61 -13.60 3.23 -0.20
N PRO A 62 -14.40 2.18 -0.46
CA PRO A 62 -13.93 1.04 -1.24
C PRO A 62 -13.50 1.44 -2.65
N ARG A 63 -12.28 1.05 -3.03
CA ARG A 63 -11.70 1.23 -4.36
C ARG A 63 -11.04 -0.07 -4.80
N PRO A 64 -10.71 -0.27 -6.10
CA PRO A 64 -9.87 -1.39 -6.50
C PRO A 64 -8.66 -1.49 -5.58
N LEU A 65 -8.42 -2.66 -4.97
CA LEU A 65 -7.47 -2.84 -3.88
C LEU A 65 -6.10 -2.19 -4.15
N TYR A 66 -5.54 -2.42 -5.35
CA TYR A 66 -4.28 -1.81 -5.74
C TYR A 66 -4.31 -0.27 -5.65
N ARG A 67 -5.42 0.35 -6.06
CA ARG A 67 -5.58 1.80 -6.10
C ARG A 67 -5.78 2.38 -4.70
N ALA A 68 -6.56 1.69 -3.86
CA ALA A 68 -6.73 2.06 -2.46
C ALA A 68 -5.38 2.12 -1.73
N ILE A 69 -4.50 1.13 -1.99
CA ILE A 69 -3.14 1.10 -1.45
C ILE A 69 -2.29 2.26 -1.97
N GLN A 70 -2.29 2.51 -3.29
CA GLN A 70 -1.52 3.63 -3.87
C GLN A 70 -1.84 4.97 -3.21
N GLU A 71 -3.12 5.26 -3.04
CA GLU A 71 -3.59 6.52 -2.47
C GLU A 71 -3.31 6.60 -0.96
N ALA A 72 -3.50 5.50 -0.22
CA ALA A 72 -3.20 5.44 1.21
C ALA A 72 -1.69 5.60 1.49
N VAL A 73 -0.82 5.00 0.67
CA VAL A 73 0.65 5.19 0.75
C VAL A 73 1.01 6.67 0.63
N VAL A 74 0.50 7.34 -0.41
CA VAL A 74 0.78 8.77 -0.65
C VAL A 74 0.24 9.62 0.49
N HIS A 75 -0.96 9.31 0.99
CA HIS A 75 -1.55 10.05 2.10
C HIS A 75 -0.76 9.89 3.40
N ALA A 76 -0.28 8.68 3.72
CA ALA A 76 0.58 8.45 4.88
C ALA A 76 1.93 9.17 4.73
N ALA A 77 2.59 9.02 3.59
CA ALA A 77 3.89 9.65 3.32
C ALA A 77 3.82 11.19 3.34
N GLY A 78 2.75 11.77 2.80
CA GLY A 78 2.52 13.21 2.78
C GLY A 78 2.29 13.84 4.16
N GLN A 79 1.97 13.05 5.18
CA GLN A 79 1.81 13.52 6.56
C GLN A 79 3.14 13.53 7.33
N ARG A 80 4.19 12.89 6.82
CA ARG A 80 5.49 12.80 7.50
C ARG A 80 6.20 14.16 7.55
N GLN A 81 6.84 14.44 8.68
CA GLN A 81 7.72 15.59 8.89
C GLN A 81 9.01 15.12 9.59
N PRO A 82 10.21 15.29 8.99
CA PRO A 82 10.46 15.86 7.65
C PRO A 82 9.92 14.95 6.51
N PRO A 83 9.70 15.51 5.31
CA PRO A 83 9.35 14.71 4.13
C PRO A 83 10.38 13.61 3.85
N LEU A 84 9.93 12.48 3.31
CA LEU A 84 10.81 11.38 2.89
C LEU A 84 11.72 11.83 1.75
N ASP A 85 12.98 11.42 1.83
CA ASP A 85 13.87 11.42 0.66
C ASP A 85 13.80 10.08 -0.11
N TYR A 86 14.51 10.04 -1.23
CA TYR A 86 14.52 8.87 -2.12
C TYR A 86 15.12 7.62 -1.46
N ASP A 87 16.19 7.78 -0.67
CA ASP A 87 16.90 6.67 -0.04
C ASP A 87 16.06 6.07 1.10
N GLU A 88 15.36 6.92 1.85
CA GLU A 88 14.37 6.51 2.83
C GLU A 88 13.21 5.76 2.16
N ALA A 89 12.70 6.27 1.04
CA ALA A 89 11.60 5.64 0.30
C ALA A 89 11.92 4.21 -0.18
N GLU A 90 13.20 3.86 -0.38
CA GLU A 90 13.63 2.50 -0.76
C GLU A 90 13.60 1.52 0.41
N THR A 91 13.85 2.01 1.63
CA THR A 91 14.17 1.14 2.78
C THR A 91 13.12 1.17 3.87
N ILE A 92 12.24 2.18 3.88
CA ILE A 92 11.30 2.38 4.98
C ILE A 92 10.25 1.27 5.08
N ALA A 93 9.85 0.93 6.30
CA ALA A 93 8.84 -0.11 6.52
C ALA A 93 7.47 0.33 5.98
N ILE A 94 6.81 -0.59 5.25
CA ILE A 94 5.43 -0.42 4.77
C ILE A 94 4.62 -1.61 5.29
N ALA A 95 3.53 -1.33 6.00
CA ALA A 95 2.53 -2.32 6.38
C ALA A 95 1.20 -2.03 5.71
N ILE A 96 0.49 -3.09 5.33
CA ILE A 96 -0.81 -3.04 4.68
C ILE A 96 -1.77 -3.92 5.48
N GLU A 97 -2.91 -3.33 5.82
CA GLU A 97 -4.07 -4.01 6.39
C GLU A 97 -5.24 -3.87 5.42
N VAL A 98 -5.78 -5.01 4.99
CA VAL A 98 -6.96 -5.06 4.11
C VAL A 98 -8.16 -5.50 4.94
N ASP A 99 -9.24 -4.71 4.90
CA ASP A 99 -10.47 -5.03 5.62
C ASP A 99 -11.26 -6.12 4.87
N GLY A 100 -11.18 -7.35 5.37
CA GLY A 100 -11.74 -8.55 4.75
C GLY A 100 -13.00 -9.08 5.43
N ASP A 101 -13.87 -9.77 4.70
CA ASP A 101 -15.08 -10.41 5.24
C ASP A 101 -14.75 -11.49 6.29
N ALA A 102 -13.62 -12.19 6.13
CA ALA A 102 -13.12 -13.18 7.08
C ALA A 102 -12.27 -12.57 8.22
N GLY A 103 -12.17 -11.23 8.26
CA GLY A 103 -11.31 -10.48 9.17
C GLY A 103 -10.16 -9.77 8.44
N PRO A 104 -9.42 -8.88 9.15
CA PRO A 104 -8.33 -8.12 8.57
C PRO A 104 -7.18 -9.01 8.10
N GLN A 105 -6.65 -8.72 6.91
CA GLN A 105 -5.45 -9.36 6.37
C GLN A 105 -4.28 -8.39 6.45
N VAL A 106 -3.27 -8.73 7.28
CA VAL A 106 -2.12 -7.86 7.56
C VAL A 106 -0.84 -8.47 7.02
N PHE A 107 -0.06 -7.67 6.29
CA PHE A 107 1.26 -8.04 5.77
C PHE A 107 2.15 -6.80 5.63
N ALA A 108 3.45 -6.98 5.71
CA ALA A 108 4.41 -5.89 5.70
C ALA A 108 5.67 -6.23 4.91
N ASP A 109 6.24 -5.20 4.27
CA ASP A 109 7.59 -5.23 3.74
C ASP A 109 8.55 -4.91 4.89
N ARG A 110 9.29 -5.93 5.34
CA ARG A 110 10.32 -5.71 6.37
C ARG A 110 11.55 -5.12 5.70
N PRO A 111 12.16 -4.07 6.27
CA PRO A 111 13.45 -3.59 5.78
C PRO A 111 14.45 -4.75 5.76
N ARG A 112 15.18 -4.89 4.65
CA ARG A 112 16.31 -5.82 4.61
C ARG A 112 17.30 -5.38 5.70
N ALA A 113 17.57 -6.26 6.65
CA ALA A 113 18.69 -6.06 7.57
C ALA A 113 19.96 -6.00 6.73
N THR A 114 20.63 -4.85 6.76
CA THR A 114 22.01 -4.68 6.27
C THR A 114 22.98 -5.45 7.12
#